data_AF-Q1N2E0-F1
#
_entry.id   AF-Q1N2E0-F1
#
_cell.length_a   1.000
_cell.length_b   1.000
_cell.length_c   1.000
_cell.angle_alpha   90.00
_cell.angle_beta   90.00
_cell.angle_gamma   90.00
#
_symmetry.space_group_name_H-M   'P 1'
#
loop_
_entity.id
_entity.type
_entity.pdbx_description
1 polymer ?
#
loop_
_entity_poly.entity_id
_entity_poly.type
_entity_poly.pdbx_seq_one_letter_code
_entity_poly.pdbx_strand_id
1 'polypeptide(L)'
;MLMDILGILIGFASIMLLFSLLVTAIVHGIQTFFSLRLKNLKKVLVTFLKQVDYLEESQLNALIADMDRRAPDQLFATAFPLKLSINKVKLSSIGLDEFKHIINNCKGLTLEEREQLCLKVEYYFSTLESIMRQRFTQWMHQLSIITAFVLCFLFQVNCFQLLSDLNNDSYYRKQLNLTAQQLLRQPIPKVADQYHGHEQPVIPTQLMSLNFEVQPEHWQDYYAKWNAQTLLNWLGLVFSTILISLGAPFWYNRLKDVMSWRDRLTPK
;
A
#
# COMPACT_ATOMS: atom_id res chain seq x y z
N MET A 1 6.94 -17.06 -33.75
CA MET A 1 6.67 -15.61 -33.69
C MET A 1 5.57 -15.26 -32.71
N LEU A 2 4.30 -15.63 -32.94
CA LEU A 2 3.21 -15.28 -32.03
C LEU A 2 3.36 -15.89 -30.62
N MET A 3 3.79 -17.15 -30.55
CA MET A 3 4.07 -17.82 -29.26
C MET A 3 5.27 -17.21 -28.52
N ASP A 4 6.25 -16.66 -29.25
CA ASP A 4 7.42 -15.97 -28.67
C ASP A 4 7.04 -14.61 -28.09
N ILE A 5 6.24 -13.83 -28.84
CA ILE A 5 5.68 -12.54 -28.39
C ILE A 5 4.88 -12.73 -27.11
N LEU A 6 4.07 -13.79 -27.05
CA LEU A 6 3.27 -14.11 -25.88
C LEU A 6 4.16 -14.50 -24.69
N GLY A 7 5.23 -15.26 -24.92
CA GLY A 7 6.23 -15.59 -23.90
C GLY A 7 6.95 -14.35 -23.35
N ILE A 8 7.27 -13.36 -24.20
CA ILE A 8 7.84 -12.07 -23.79
C ILE A 8 6.84 -11.30 -22.92
N LEU A 9 5.58 -11.22 -23.35
CA LEU A 9 4.52 -10.50 -22.61
C LEU A 9 4.25 -11.13 -21.23
N ILE A 10 4.26 -12.47 -21.14
CA ILE A 10 4.13 -13.19 -19.86
C ILE A 10 5.32 -12.89 -18.95
N GLY A 11 6.55 -12.95 -19.47
CA GLY A 11 7.75 -12.65 -18.70
C GLY A 11 7.74 -11.22 -18.17
N PHE A 12 7.40 -10.26 -19.03
CA PHE A 12 7.29 -8.86 -18.68
C PHE A 12 6.22 -8.62 -17.60
N ALA A 13 5.01 -9.13 -17.80
CA ALA A 13 3.92 -9.00 -16.85
C ALA A 13 4.25 -9.68 -15.50
N SER A 14 5.01 -10.78 -15.51
CA SER A 14 5.46 -11.45 -14.29
C SER A 14 6.43 -10.60 -13.47
N ILE A 15 7.41 -9.96 -14.12
CA ILE A 15 8.35 -9.07 -13.45
C ILE A 15 7.59 -7.89 -12.84
N MET A 16 6.73 -7.26 -13.64
CA MET A 16 5.93 -6.12 -13.17
C MET A 16 5.01 -6.48 -12.00
N LEU A 17 4.33 -7.63 -12.07
CA LEU A 17 3.52 -8.16 -10.98
C LEU A 17 4.33 -8.32 -9.69
N LEU A 18 5.52 -8.89 -9.81
CA LEU A 18 6.37 -9.19 -8.67
C LEU A 18 6.90 -7.92 -7.99
N PHE A 19 7.33 -6.91 -8.76
CA PHE A 19 7.69 -5.60 -8.21
C PHE A 19 6.47 -4.88 -7.61
N SER A 20 5.28 -4.97 -8.23
CA SER A 20 4.06 -4.40 -7.65
C SER A 20 3.66 -5.08 -6.33
N LEU A 21 3.88 -6.40 -6.20
CA LEU A 21 3.66 -7.14 -4.95
C LEU A 21 4.68 -6.71 -3.87
N LEU A 22 5.94 -6.50 -4.25
CA LEU A 22 6.97 -5.98 -3.36
C LEU A 22 6.63 -4.59 -2.83
N VAL A 23 6.25 -3.65 -3.71
CA VAL A 23 5.79 -2.31 -3.33
C VAL A 23 4.62 -2.41 -2.36
N THR A 24 3.63 -3.24 -2.68
CA THR A 24 2.45 -3.46 -1.84
C THR A 24 2.84 -3.95 -0.44
N ALA A 25 3.74 -4.94 -0.35
CA ALA A 25 4.21 -5.48 0.91
C ALA A 25 4.96 -4.42 1.75
N ILE A 26 5.80 -3.62 1.11
CA ILE A 26 6.55 -2.54 1.79
C ILE A 26 5.60 -1.43 2.26
N VAL A 27 4.67 -0.97 1.42
CA VAL A 27 3.68 0.05 1.77
C VAL A 27 2.85 -0.40 2.98
N HIS A 28 2.39 -1.65 3.00
CA HIS A 28 1.68 -2.21 4.16
C HIS A 28 2.56 -2.36 5.40
N GLY A 29 3.84 -2.73 5.22
CA GLY A 29 4.84 -2.74 6.29
C GLY A 29 5.00 -1.35 6.94
N ILE A 30 5.21 -0.32 6.12
CA ILE A 30 5.33 1.08 6.56
C ILE A 30 4.04 1.54 7.25
N GLN A 31 2.88 1.25 6.65
CA GLN A 31 1.57 1.60 7.23
C GLN A 31 1.41 1.02 8.64
N THR A 32 1.78 -0.25 8.83
CA THR A 32 1.62 -0.99 10.09
C THR A 32 2.61 -0.49 11.14
N PHE A 33 3.84 -0.18 10.74
CA PHE A 33 4.88 0.31 11.64
C PHE A 33 4.59 1.73 12.15
N PHE A 34 4.14 2.63 11.27
CA PHE A 34 3.96 4.04 11.62
C PHE A 34 2.55 4.42 12.10
N SER A 35 1.63 3.44 12.20
CA SER A 35 0.22 3.64 12.55
C SER A 35 -0.43 4.82 11.82
N LEU A 36 -0.06 5.01 10.54
CA LEU A 36 -0.38 6.21 9.75
C LEU A 36 -1.87 6.52 9.68
N ARG A 37 -2.70 5.47 9.73
CA ARG A 37 -4.16 5.60 9.77
C ARG A 37 -4.66 6.32 11.02
N LEU A 38 -4.15 5.95 12.19
CA LEU A 38 -4.51 6.58 13.47
C LEU A 38 -4.09 8.06 13.48
N LYS A 39 -2.89 8.36 12.97
CA LYS A 39 -2.39 9.73 12.85
C LYS A 39 -3.24 10.59 11.91
N ASN A 40 -3.66 10.03 10.78
CA ASN A 40 -4.52 10.72 9.82
C ASN A 40 -5.90 11.04 10.42
N LEU A 41 -6.52 10.04 11.05
CA LEU A 41 -7.78 10.16 11.77
C LEU A 41 -7.70 11.22 12.87
N LYS A 42 -6.67 11.19 13.72
CA LYS A 42 -6.43 12.21 14.74
C LYS A 42 -6.41 13.61 14.14
N LYS A 43 -5.68 13.78 13.03
CA LYS A 43 -5.56 15.09 12.37
C LYS A 43 -6.93 15.63 11.91
N VAL A 44 -7.78 14.78 11.32
CA VAL A 44 -9.12 15.19 10.88
C VAL A 44 -10.00 15.54 12.08
N LEU A 45 -9.97 14.72 13.13
CA LEU A 45 -10.77 14.95 14.33
C LEU A 45 -10.37 16.23 15.08
N VAL A 46 -9.07 16.48 15.21
CA VAL A 46 -8.55 17.73 15.78
C VAL A 46 -8.96 18.94 14.95
N THR A 47 -8.97 18.81 13.62
CA THR A 47 -9.42 19.89 12.74
C THR A 47 -10.91 20.17 12.95
N PHE A 48 -11.74 19.13 13.10
CA PHE A 48 -13.16 19.28 13.41
C PHE A 48 -13.38 19.94 14.78
N LEU A 49 -12.68 19.50 15.82
CA LEU A 49 -12.82 20.08 17.17
C LEU A 49 -12.43 21.56 17.20
N LYS A 50 -11.43 21.97 16.43
CA LYS A 50 -11.06 23.38 16.27
C LYS A 50 -12.13 24.24 15.61
N GLN A 51 -13.08 23.64 14.88
CA GLN A 51 -14.21 24.34 14.26
C GLN A 51 -15.42 24.45 15.20
N VAL A 52 -15.32 23.94 16.42
CA VAL A 52 -16.38 24.02 17.41
C VAL A 52 -16.16 25.27 18.27
N ASP A 53 -16.88 26.35 17.95
CA ASP A 53 -16.67 27.69 18.53
C ASP A 53 -16.81 27.79 20.06
N TYR A 54 -17.47 26.83 20.71
CA TYR A 54 -17.67 26.84 22.17
C TYR A 54 -16.60 26.05 22.95
N LEU A 55 -15.64 25.41 22.27
CA LEU A 55 -14.56 24.70 22.96
C LEU A 55 -13.41 25.65 23.28
N GLU A 56 -13.15 25.86 24.57
CA GLU A 56 -11.92 26.55 25.01
C GLU A 56 -10.66 25.75 24.63
N GLU A 57 -9.53 26.46 24.44
CA GLU A 57 -8.24 25.82 24.14
C GLU A 57 -7.80 24.80 25.21
N SER A 58 -8.18 25.03 26.47
CA SER A 58 -7.92 24.12 27.60
C SER A 58 -8.61 22.76 27.38
N GLN A 59 -9.89 22.78 26.97
CA GLN A 59 -10.72 21.61 26.71
C GLN A 59 -10.30 20.88 25.45
N LEU A 60 -9.96 21.62 24.40
CA LEU A 60 -9.40 21.08 23.16
C LEU A 60 -8.11 20.29 23.44
N ASN A 61 -7.20 20.86 24.23
CA ASN A 61 -5.94 20.21 24.58
C ASN A 61 -6.13 18.99 25.49
N ALA A 62 -7.10 19.04 26.41
CA ALA A 62 -7.48 17.88 27.22
C ALA A 62 -8.02 16.74 26.35
N LEU A 63 -8.89 17.04 25.37
CA LEU A 63 -9.43 16.05 24.44
C LEU A 63 -8.34 15.45 23.54
N ILE A 64 -7.42 16.29 23.05
CA ILE A 64 -6.25 15.84 22.27
C ILE A 64 -5.37 14.91 23.11
N ALA A 65 -5.13 15.25 24.38
CA ALA A 65 -4.33 14.43 25.29
C ALA A 65 -5.01 13.08 25.60
N ASP A 66 -6.34 13.05 25.75
CA ASP A 66 -7.09 11.80 25.94
C ASP A 66 -7.15 10.94 24.67
N MET A 67 -7.13 11.57 23.49
CA MET A 67 -6.93 10.86 22.23
C MET A 67 -5.51 10.28 22.11
N ASP A 68 -4.49 11.00 22.57
CA ASP A 68 -3.09 10.54 22.55
C ASP A 68 -2.82 9.41 23.54
N ARG A 69 -3.43 9.47 24.73
CA ARG A 69 -3.34 8.42 25.75
C ARG A 69 -3.97 7.10 25.32
N ARG A 70 -4.92 7.12 24.37
CA ARG A 70 -5.53 5.92 23.80
C ARG A 70 -4.81 5.39 22.55
N ALA A 71 -3.76 6.04 22.09
CA ALA A 71 -2.86 5.47 21.09
C ALA A 71 -1.97 4.37 21.73
N PRO A 72 -1.49 3.42 20.92
CA PRO A 72 -1.89 2.02 20.92
C PRO A 72 -1.39 1.19 22.12
N ASP A 73 -1.67 1.61 23.35
CA ASP A 73 -1.65 0.70 24.49
C ASP A 73 -3.08 0.56 25.03
N GLN A 74 -3.56 -0.67 24.96
CA GLN A 74 -4.79 -1.17 25.59
C GLN A 74 -6.08 -0.79 24.88
N LEU A 75 -6.61 -1.72 24.08
CA LEU A 75 -8.01 -2.18 24.21
C LEU A 75 -8.10 -3.54 23.50
N PHE A 76 -8.15 -4.60 24.31
CA PHE A 76 -8.24 -5.98 23.89
C PHE A 76 -9.65 -6.25 23.36
N ALA A 77 -9.80 -6.43 22.05
CA ALA A 77 -11.03 -6.95 21.49
C ALA A 77 -11.06 -8.47 21.69
N THR A 78 -11.54 -8.93 22.85
CA THR A 78 -12.42 -10.12 23.00
C THR A 78 -12.86 -10.28 24.46
N ALA A 79 -14.16 -10.50 24.65
CA ALA A 79 -14.76 -11.01 25.89
C ALA A 79 -14.43 -12.51 26.12
N PHE A 80 -13.16 -12.90 25.95
CA PHE A 80 -12.72 -14.28 26.15
C PHE A 80 -11.31 -14.33 26.79
N PRO A 81 -11.15 -14.87 28.00
CA PRO A 81 -9.91 -14.81 28.77
C PRO A 81 -8.92 -15.90 28.36
N LEU A 82 -8.49 -15.91 27.09
CA LEU A 82 -7.38 -16.75 26.64
C LEU A 82 -6.20 -15.87 26.25
N LYS A 83 -5.16 -15.90 27.09
CA LYS A 83 -3.83 -15.34 26.84
C LYS A 83 -3.20 -16.02 25.61
N LEU A 84 -3.54 -15.57 24.41
CA LEU A 84 -2.82 -15.90 23.19
C LEU A 84 -2.12 -14.63 22.69
N SER A 85 -0.78 -14.64 22.77
CA SER A 85 0.14 -13.54 22.45
C SER A 85 0.18 -13.15 20.95
N ILE A 86 -0.89 -13.40 20.21
CA ILE A 86 -0.95 -13.31 18.74
C ILE A 86 -2.02 -12.30 18.28
N ASN A 87 -3.00 -11.96 19.13
CA ASN A 87 -4.12 -11.11 18.70
C ASN A 87 -4.14 -9.75 19.42
N LYS A 88 -3.11 -8.93 19.16
CA LYS A 88 -3.19 -7.50 19.47
C LYS A 88 -3.99 -6.83 18.36
N VAL A 89 -5.32 -6.80 18.49
CA VAL A 89 -6.19 -6.02 17.61
C VAL A 89 -5.89 -4.55 17.88
N LYS A 90 -4.96 -3.98 17.10
CA LYS A 90 -4.72 -2.54 17.10
C LYS A 90 -5.99 -1.89 16.52
N LEU A 91 -6.70 -1.10 17.33
CA LEU A 91 -7.77 -0.24 16.85
C LEU A 91 -7.20 0.66 15.74
N SER A 92 -7.60 0.33 14.51
CA SER A 92 -7.14 0.99 13.29
C SER A 92 -7.97 2.25 13.01
N SER A 93 -9.09 2.45 13.71
CA SER A 93 -9.95 3.64 13.61
C SER A 93 -10.68 3.90 14.93
N ILE A 94 -10.88 5.19 15.21
CA ILE A 94 -11.78 5.69 16.24
C ILE A 94 -13.16 5.70 15.60
N GLY A 95 -14.03 4.80 16.07
CA GLY A 95 -15.44 4.78 15.67
C GLY A 95 -16.23 5.90 16.34
N LEU A 96 -17.48 6.11 15.89
CA LEU A 96 -18.39 7.09 16.48
C LEU A 96 -18.53 6.89 18.00
N ASP A 97 -18.75 5.65 18.42
CA ASP A 97 -18.93 5.29 19.84
C ASP A 97 -17.66 5.54 20.67
N GLU A 98 -16.50 5.26 20.10
CA GLU A 98 -15.22 5.51 20.75
C GLU A 98 -14.97 7.01 20.91
N PHE A 99 -15.33 7.81 19.91
CA PHE A 99 -15.22 9.26 20.01
C PHE A 99 -16.21 9.86 21.02
N LYS A 100 -17.46 9.40 21.04
CA LYS A 100 -18.44 9.75 22.08
C LYS A 100 -17.92 9.38 23.48
N HIS A 101 -17.27 8.22 23.62
CA HIS A 101 -16.67 7.80 24.87
C HIS A 101 -15.47 8.69 25.29
N ILE A 102 -14.67 9.20 24.34
CA ILE A 102 -13.61 10.17 24.63
C ILE A 102 -14.21 11.48 25.14
N ILE A 103 -15.26 11.98 24.51
CA ILE A 103 -15.97 13.20 24.91
C ILE A 103 -16.55 13.07 26.32
N ASN A 104 -17.22 11.95 26.61
CA ASN A 104 -17.85 11.70 27.90
C ASN A 104 -16.86 11.58 29.07
N ASN A 105 -15.63 11.15 28.78
CA ASN A 105 -14.58 10.98 29.80
C ASN A 105 -13.63 12.18 29.91
N CYS A 106 -13.75 13.17 29.03
CA CYS A 106 -12.88 14.32 29.03
C CYS A 106 -13.13 15.19 30.27
N LYS A 107 -12.06 15.46 31.01
CA LYS A 107 -12.11 16.31 32.21
C LYS A 107 -12.13 17.77 31.78
N GLY A 108 -13.11 18.52 32.29
CA GLY A 108 -13.22 19.96 32.07
C GLY A 108 -14.47 20.40 31.31
N LEU A 109 -15.13 19.51 30.56
CA LEU A 109 -16.42 19.82 29.94
C LEU A 109 -17.58 19.68 30.94
N THR A 110 -18.47 20.66 30.94
CA THR A 110 -19.77 20.61 31.63
C THR A 110 -20.70 19.56 31.01
N LEU A 111 -21.77 19.18 31.71
CA LEU A 111 -22.75 18.21 31.21
C LEU A 111 -23.39 18.66 29.88
N GLU A 112 -23.74 19.94 29.79
CA GLU A 112 -24.38 20.53 28.60
C GLU A 112 -23.44 20.55 27.39
N GLU A 113 -22.17 20.94 27.59
CA GLU A 113 -21.17 20.95 26.51
C GLU A 113 -20.87 19.54 25.97
N ARG A 114 -20.88 18.52 26.84
CA ARG A 114 -20.69 17.12 26.42
C ARG A 114 -21.84 16.63 25.55
N GLU A 115 -23.08 16.93 25.93
CA GLU A 115 -24.25 16.54 25.15
C GLU A 115 -24.27 17.24 23.79
N GLN A 116 -24.02 18.56 23.76
CA GLN A 116 -23.94 19.32 22.52
C GLN A 116 -22.82 18.82 21.59
N LEU A 117 -21.66 18.47 22.14
CA LEU A 117 -20.55 17.94 21.36
C LEU A 117 -20.87 16.55 20.83
N CYS A 118 -21.47 15.66 21.63
CA CYS A 118 -21.92 14.34 21.18
C CYS A 118 -22.93 14.43 20.03
N LEU A 119 -23.92 15.32 20.12
CA LEU A 119 -24.92 15.52 19.07
C LEU A 119 -24.29 16.07 17.78
N LYS A 120 -23.40 17.07 17.89
CA LYS A 120 -22.72 17.66 16.74
C LYS A 120 -21.80 16.64 16.06
N VAL A 121 -21.09 15.84 16.85
CA VAL A 121 -20.26 14.74 16.35
C VAL A 121 -21.10 13.72 15.61
N GLU A 122 -22.20 13.25 16.19
CA GLU A 122 -23.09 12.28 15.55
C GLU A 122 -23.61 12.76 14.19
N TYR A 123 -23.95 14.04 14.10
CA TYR A 123 -24.39 14.66 12.85
C TYR A 123 -23.29 14.72 11.78
N TYR A 124 -22.07 15.13 12.14
CA TYR A 124 -20.97 15.32 11.18
C TYR A 124 -20.09 14.10 10.97
N PHE A 125 -20.22 13.04 11.77
CA PHE A 125 -19.28 11.91 11.77
C PHE A 125 -19.20 11.20 10.42
N SER A 126 -20.32 11.00 9.73
CA SER A 126 -20.34 10.39 8.38
C SER A 126 -19.50 11.20 7.37
N THR A 127 -19.51 12.53 7.50
CA THR A 127 -18.70 13.43 6.68
C THR A 127 -17.24 13.39 7.09
N LEU A 128 -16.95 13.34 8.40
CA LEU A 128 -15.58 13.15 8.88
C LEU A 128 -15.02 11.81 8.38
N GLU A 129 -15.81 10.74 8.42
CA GLU A 129 -15.41 9.41 7.97
C GLU A 129 -15.06 9.41 6.48
N SER A 130 -15.88 10.04 5.64
CA SER A 130 -15.61 10.14 4.21
C SER A 130 -14.32 10.92 3.94
N ILE A 131 -14.09 12.05 4.63
CA ILE A 131 -12.86 12.85 4.54
C ILE A 131 -11.63 12.03 4.99
N MET A 132 -11.76 11.30 6.09
CA MET A 132 -10.69 10.45 6.63
C MET A 132 -10.32 9.35 5.64
N ARG A 133 -11.33 8.70 5.06
CA ARG A 133 -11.16 7.66 4.04
C ARG A 133 -10.48 8.20 2.79
N GLN A 134 -10.99 9.30 2.23
CA GLN A 134 -10.45 9.91 1.03
C GLN A 134 -8.99 10.33 1.22
N ARG A 135 -8.67 11.05 2.31
CA ARG A 135 -7.32 11.51 2.60
C ARG A 135 -6.36 10.34 2.80
N PHE A 136 -6.78 9.30 3.51
CA PHE A 136 -5.97 8.10 3.69
C PHE A 136 -5.67 7.42 2.36
N THR A 137 -6.68 7.24 1.50
CA THR A 137 -6.52 6.66 0.16
C THR A 137 -5.50 7.46 -0.67
N GLN A 138 -5.61 8.80 -0.68
CA GLN A 138 -4.66 9.66 -1.38
C GLN A 138 -3.22 9.51 -0.84
N TRP A 139 -3.04 9.48 0.48
CA TRP A 139 -1.74 9.27 1.11
C TRP A 139 -1.14 7.90 0.77
N MET A 140 -1.96 6.85 0.70
CA MET A 140 -1.49 5.52 0.31
C MET A 140 -1.07 5.45 -1.15
N HIS A 141 -1.76 6.15 -2.05
CA HIS A 141 -1.30 6.26 -3.43
C HIS A 141 0.04 6.98 -3.53
N GLN A 142 0.23 8.10 -2.81
CA GLN A 142 1.51 8.81 -2.80
C GLN A 142 2.63 7.95 -2.24
N LEU A 143 2.39 7.25 -1.12
CA LEU A 143 3.37 6.36 -0.53
C LEU A 143 3.75 5.21 -1.48
N SER A 144 2.77 4.65 -2.20
CA SER A 144 2.99 3.61 -3.21
C SER A 144 3.86 4.11 -4.37
N ILE A 145 3.56 5.29 -4.92
CA ILE A 145 4.34 5.88 -6.01
C ILE A 145 5.78 6.15 -5.58
N ILE A 146 5.98 6.73 -4.39
CA ILE A 146 7.32 7.00 -3.85
C ILE A 146 8.09 5.70 -3.63
N THR A 147 7.44 4.69 -3.04
CA THR A 147 8.07 3.38 -2.80
C THR A 147 8.43 2.69 -4.12
N ALA A 148 7.54 2.72 -5.11
CA ALA A 148 7.80 2.20 -6.46
C ALA A 148 8.99 2.92 -7.11
N PHE A 149 9.05 4.25 -7.02
CA PHE A 149 10.17 5.03 -7.57
C PHE A 149 11.49 4.64 -6.93
N VAL A 150 11.54 4.58 -5.59
CA VAL A 150 12.74 4.19 -4.84
C VAL A 150 13.17 2.78 -5.25
N LEU A 151 12.26 1.82 -5.36
CA LEU A 151 12.61 0.47 -5.80
C LEU A 151 13.09 0.43 -7.24
N CYS A 152 12.41 1.11 -8.18
CA CYS A 152 12.86 1.20 -9.57
C CYS A 152 14.27 1.80 -9.68
N PHE A 153 14.58 2.77 -8.84
CA PHE A 153 15.89 3.41 -8.77
C PHE A 153 16.95 2.49 -8.17
N LEU A 154 16.65 1.83 -7.05
CA LEU A 154 17.57 0.89 -6.39
C LEU A 154 17.88 -0.34 -7.24
N PHE A 155 16.87 -0.90 -7.91
CA PHE A 155 16.98 -2.10 -8.73
C PHE A 155 17.21 -1.79 -10.23
N GLN A 156 17.36 -0.51 -10.60
CA GLN A 156 17.51 -0.04 -11.99
C GLN A 156 16.48 -0.67 -12.95
N VAL A 157 15.23 -0.78 -12.49
CA VAL A 157 14.16 -1.43 -13.25
C VAL A 157 13.78 -0.53 -14.42
N ASN A 158 14.30 -0.83 -15.60
CA ASN A 158 13.98 -0.14 -16.83
C ASN A 158 13.11 -1.02 -17.73
N CYS A 159 11.86 -0.58 -17.98
CA CYS A 159 10.90 -1.29 -18.80
C CYS A 159 11.40 -1.61 -20.21
N PHE A 160 12.10 -0.68 -20.87
CA PHE A 160 12.59 -0.89 -22.25
C PHE A 160 13.75 -1.87 -22.29
N GLN A 161 14.65 -1.77 -21.31
CA GLN A 161 15.77 -2.70 -21.19
C GLN A 161 15.26 -4.11 -20.87
N LEU A 162 14.35 -4.24 -19.91
CA LEU A 162 13.69 -5.51 -19.60
C LEU A 162 13.02 -6.14 -20.81
N LEU A 163 12.33 -5.34 -21.64
CA LEU A 163 11.66 -5.84 -22.84
C LEU A 163 12.67 -6.31 -23.89
N SER A 164 13.79 -5.58 -24.04
CA SER A 164 14.91 -5.97 -24.91
C SER A 164 15.55 -7.27 -24.43
N ASP A 165 15.83 -7.39 -23.14
CA ASP A 165 16.47 -8.56 -22.53
C ASP A 165 15.57 -9.80 -22.67
N LEU A 166 14.26 -9.65 -22.43
CA LEU A 166 13.27 -10.69 -22.68
C LEU A 166 13.20 -11.10 -24.16
N ASN A 167 13.33 -10.16 -25.08
CA ASN A 167 13.29 -10.48 -26.50
C ASN A 167 14.54 -11.25 -26.96
N ASN A 168 15.70 -10.98 -26.35
CA ASN A 168 16.98 -11.54 -26.79
C ASN A 168 17.35 -12.85 -26.06
N ASP A 169 16.97 -13.02 -24.79
CA ASP A 169 17.34 -14.21 -23.99
C ASP A 169 16.19 -15.22 -23.85
N SER A 170 16.33 -16.37 -24.52
CA SER A 170 15.34 -17.46 -24.46
C SER A 170 15.32 -18.23 -23.13
N TYR A 171 16.42 -18.25 -22.38
CA TYR A 171 16.53 -18.92 -21.09
C TYR A 171 15.87 -18.08 -19.99
N TYR A 172 16.19 -16.78 -19.94
CA TYR A 172 15.57 -15.83 -19.02
C TYR A 172 14.04 -15.80 -19.16
N ARG A 173 13.53 -15.83 -20.40
CA ARG A 173 12.09 -15.99 -20.68
C ARG A 173 11.49 -17.24 -20.07
N LYS A 174 12.15 -18.40 -20.19
CA LYS A 174 11.61 -19.68 -19.69
C LYS A 174 11.48 -19.67 -18.17
N GLN A 175 12.47 -19.13 -17.46
CA GLN A 175 12.44 -19.01 -16.00
C GLN A 175 11.25 -18.14 -15.54
N LEU A 176 11.05 -16.98 -16.16
CA LEU A 176 9.94 -16.09 -15.81
C LEU A 176 8.56 -16.66 -16.13
N ASN A 177 8.44 -17.47 -17.19
CA ASN A 177 7.19 -18.19 -17.48
C ASN A 177 6.84 -19.20 -16.38
N LEU A 178 7.83 -19.84 -15.75
CA LEU A 178 7.61 -20.73 -14.61
C LEU A 178 7.19 -19.94 -13.37
N THR A 179 7.85 -18.82 -13.09
CA THR A 179 7.48 -17.91 -11.98
C THR A 179 6.05 -17.37 -12.17
N ALA A 180 5.67 -16.98 -13.38
CA ALA A 180 4.32 -16.54 -13.71
C ALA A 180 3.25 -17.58 -13.35
N GLN A 181 3.48 -18.85 -13.69
CA GLN A 181 2.56 -19.94 -13.35
C GLN A 181 2.44 -20.14 -11.84
N GLN A 182 3.52 -19.93 -11.08
CA GLN A 182 3.50 -20.00 -9.62
C GLN A 182 2.73 -18.83 -9.00
N LEU A 183 2.93 -17.61 -9.51
CA LEU A 183 2.24 -16.41 -9.04
C LEU A 183 0.72 -16.51 -9.23
N LEU A 184 0.26 -17.06 -10.37
CA LEU A 184 -1.16 -17.27 -10.64
C LEU A 184 -1.82 -18.37 -9.80
N ARG A 185 -1.04 -19.20 -9.10
CA ARG A 185 -1.55 -20.20 -8.15
C ARG A 185 -1.76 -19.64 -6.75
N GLN A 186 -1.24 -18.44 -6.46
CA GLN A 186 -1.39 -17.80 -5.16
C GLN A 186 -2.57 -16.81 -5.15
N PRO A 187 -3.34 -16.71 -4.05
CA PRO A 187 -4.33 -15.67 -3.90
C PRO A 187 -3.65 -14.29 -3.86
N ILE A 188 -4.12 -13.36 -4.70
CA ILE A 188 -3.59 -11.99 -4.80
C ILE A 188 -3.84 -11.27 -3.47
N PRO A 189 -2.86 -10.52 -2.94
CA PRO A 189 -3.16 -9.49 -1.95
C PRO A 189 -4.08 -8.46 -2.61
N LYS A 190 -5.31 -8.35 -2.12
CA LYS A 190 -6.25 -7.33 -2.60
C LYS A 190 -5.70 -5.94 -2.26
N VAL A 191 -5.09 -5.28 -3.24
CA VAL A 191 -4.67 -3.89 -3.08
C VAL A 191 -5.88 -2.99 -3.34
N ALA A 192 -6.27 -2.28 -2.28
CA ALA A 192 -6.93 -0.98 -2.30
C ALA A 192 -8.45 -0.80 -2.10
N ASP A 193 -9.29 -1.79 -1.75
CA ASP A 193 -10.72 -1.46 -1.45
C ASP A 193 -11.39 -2.12 -0.22
N GLN A 194 -10.77 -3.08 0.48
CA GLN A 194 -11.42 -3.72 1.63
C GLN A 194 -10.76 -3.33 2.95
N TYR A 195 -11.45 -2.43 3.66
CA TYR A 195 -11.18 -1.97 5.02
C TYR A 195 -11.48 -3.02 6.12
N HIS A 196 -11.53 -4.31 5.78
CA HIS A 196 -11.72 -5.39 6.74
C HIS A 196 -10.67 -6.48 6.52
N GLY A 197 -9.93 -6.78 7.59
CA GLY A 197 -9.10 -7.99 7.69
C GLY A 197 -7.63 -7.78 7.35
N HIS A 198 -6.77 -8.12 8.30
CA HIS A 198 -5.32 -8.26 8.10
C HIS A 198 -5.05 -9.50 7.23
N GLU A 199 -4.88 -9.32 5.93
CA GLU A 199 -4.25 -10.32 5.07
C GLU A 199 -2.83 -9.87 4.75
N GLN A 200 -1.85 -10.54 5.33
CA GLN A 200 -0.43 -10.33 5.06
C GLN A 200 -0.10 -10.82 3.64
N PRO A 201 0.57 -10.01 2.79
CA PRO A 201 1.10 -10.51 1.53
C PRO A 201 2.30 -11.44 1.79
N VAL A 202 2.13 -12.73 1.48
CA VAL A 202 3.12 -13.80 1.73
C VAL A 202 4.11 -13.91 0.58
N ILE A 203 4.98 -12.93 0.29
CA ILE A 203 6.05 -13.15 -0.73
C ILE A 203 7.35 -12.35 -0.48
N PRO A 204 8.24 -12.80 0.43
CA PRO A 204 9.65 -12.40 0.37
C PRO A 204 10.55 -13.35 -0.44
N THR A 205 10.14 -14.60 -0.69
CA THR A 205 11.07 -15.67 -1.12
C THR A 205 11.29 -15.79 -2.63
N GLN A 206 10.46 -15.18 -3.49
CA GLN A 206 10.55 -15.36 -4.95
C GLN A 206 11.46 -14.34 -5.64
N LEU A 207 11.66 -13.17 -5.03
CA LEU A 207 12.58 -12.11 -5.50
C LEU A 207 14.04 -12.58 -5.56
N MET A 208 14.48 -13.35 -4.56
CA MET A 208 15.87 -13.85 -4.48
C MET A 208 16.21 -14.87 -5.57
N SER A 209 15.19 -15.46 -6.22
CA SER A 209 15.38 -16.46 -7.29
C SER A 209 15.52 -15.85 -8.68
N LEU A 210 15.11 -14.60 -8.84
CA LEU A 210 15.35 -13.81 -10.04
C LEU A 210 16.66 -13.10 -9.80
N ASN A 211 17.66 -13.37 -10.63
CA ASN A 211 19.04 -12.89 -10.53
C ASN A 211 19.17 -11.36 -10.73
N PHE A 212 18.27 -10.56 -10.13
CA PHE A 212 18.38 -9.12 -10.00
C PHE A 212 19.52 -8.87 -9.00
N GLU A 213 20.70 -8.62 -9.54
CA GLU A 213 21.84 -8.18 -8.74
C GLU A 213 21.50 -6.85 -8.08
N VAL A 214 21.50 -6.84 -6.74
CA VAL A 214 21.30 -5.63 -5.91
C VAL A 214 22.56 -4.73 -5.95
N GLN A 215 23.58 -5.10 -6.71
CA GLN A 215 24.85 -4.36 -6.80
C GLN A 215 25.00 -3.68 -8.17
N PRO A 216 24.93 -2.35 -8.22
CA PRO A 216 25.24 -1.60 -9.42
C PRO A 216 26.73 -1.23 -9.37
N GLU A 217 27.58 -1.96 -10.09
CA GLU A 217 29.00 -1.61 -10.20
C GLU A 217 29.21 -0.25 -10.93
N HIS A 218 28.16 0.30 -11.58
CA HIS A 218 28.25 1.44 -12.50
C HIS A 218 27.15 2.53 -12.34
N TRP A 219 26.81 2.94 -11.11
CA TRP A 219 25.77 3.96 -10.87
C TRP A 219 26.01 5.27 -11.65
N GLN A 220 27.26 5.74 -11.65
CA GLN A 220 27.63 7.00 -12.30
C GLN A 220 27.50 6.89 -13.82
N ASP A 221 27.89 5.76 -14.41
CA ASP A 221 27.82 5.57 -15.86
C ASP A 221 26.36 5.46 -16.35
N TYR A 222 25.48 4.88 -15.53
CA TYR A 222 24.08 4.68 -15.89
C TYR A 222 23.27 5.98 -15.89
N TYR A 223 23.52 6.88 -14.93
CA TYR A 223 22.70 8.07 -14.71
C TYR A 223 23.38 9.41 -15.06
N ALA A 224 24.71 9.51 -14.95
CA ALA A 224 25.42 10.79 -15.05
C ALA A 224 26.04 11.04 -16.43
N LYS A 225 26.14 10.03 -17.29
CA LYS A 225 26.62 10.20 -18.67
C LYS A 225 25.55 10.90 -19.52
N TRP A 226 25.94 11.96 -20.22
CA TRP A 226 25.07 12.62 -21.19
C TRP A 226 25.10 11.85 -22.52
N ASN A 227 24.25 10.83 -22.64
CA ASN A 227 24.04 10.07 -23.87
C ASN A 227 22.54 9.80 -24.08
N ALA A 228 22.12 9.57 -25.33
CA ALA A 228 20.76 9.18 -25.69
C ALA A 228 20.29 7.92 -24.94
N GLN A 229 21.20 6.99 -24.66
CA GLN A 229 20.91 5.80 -23.86
C GLN A 229 20.53 6.13 -22.42
N THR A 230 21.17 7.14 -21.81
CA THR A 230 20.86 7.59 -20.45
C THR A 230 19.49 8.25 -20.39
N LEU A 231 19.10 9.01 -21.42
CA LEU A 231 17.74 9.55 -21.53
C LEU A 231 16.69 8.43 -21.61
N LEU A 232 16.95 7.38 -22.40
CA LEU A 232 16.09 6.20 -22.48
C LEU A 232 16.03 5.43 -21.14
N ASN A 233 17.12 5.41 -20.38
CA ASN A 233 17.16 4.80 -19.05
C ASN A 233 16.29 5.57 -18.04
N TRP A 234 16.40 6.89 -18.01
CA TRP A 234 15.53 7.73 -17.19
C TRP A 234 14.06 7.61 -17.58
N LEU A 235 13.77 7.61 -18.88
CA LEU A 235 12.40 7.45 -19.39
C LEU A 235 11.87 6.05 -19.04
N GLY A 236 12.67 5.02 -19.23
CA GLY A 236 12.35 3.64 -18.84
C GLY A 236 12.08 3.48 -17.35
N LEU A 237 12.83 4.16 -16.49
CA LEU A 237 12.61 4.18 -15.04
C LEU A 237 11.31 4.87 -14.66
N VAL A 238 11.00 6.02 -15.28
CA VAL A 238 9.73 6.73 -15.06
C VAL A 238 8.56 5.85 -15.49
N PHE A 239 8.65 5.22 -16.66
CA PHE A 239 7.62 4.28 -17.12
C PHE A 239 7.49 3.07 -16.21
N SER A 240 8.59 2.44 -15.77
CA SER A 240 8.55 1.35 -14.79
C SER A 240 7.88 1.77 -13.50
N THR A 241 8.18 2.97 -13.00
CA THR A 241 7.59 3.51 -11.78
C THR A 241 6.07 3.66 -11.93
N ILE A 242 5.62 4.24 -13.04
CA ILE A 242 4.19 4.37 -13.36
C ILE A 242 3.55 2.98 -13.43
N LEU A 243 4.15 2.07 -14.20
CA LEU A 243 3.64 0.72 -14.41
C LEU A 243 3.53 -0.08 -13.10
N ILE A 244 4.55 -0.02 -12.25
CA ILE A 244 4.56 -0.70 -10.95
C ILE A 244 3.56 -0.06 -9.99
N SER A 245 3.39 1.27 -10.03
CA SER A 245 2.44 2.01 -9.19
C SER A 245 0.96 1.69 -9.48
N LEU A 246 0.64 1.12 -10.66
CA LEU A 246 -0.69 0.57 -10.96
C LEU A 246 -1.09 -0.56 -10.02
N GLY A 247 -0.11 -1.19 -9.36
CA GLY A 247 -0.32 -2.18 -8.32
C GLY A 247 -0.50 -3.61 -8.83
N ALA A 248 -0.44 -4.54 -7.89
CA ALA A 248 -0.49 -5.97 -8.18
C ALA A 248 -1.80 -6.45 -8.86
N PRO A 249 -3.00 -5.94 -8.52
CA PRO A 249 -4.25 -6.39 -9.13
C PRO A 249 -4.28 -6.16 -10.65
N PHE A 250 -3.73 -5.04 -11.12
CA PHE A 250 -3.65 -4.74 -12.54
C PHE A 250 -2.81 -5.77 -13.29
N TRP A 251 -1.57 -6.01 -12.82
CA TRP A 251 -0.64 -6.93 -13.48
C TRP A 251 -1.05 -8.39 -13.37
N TYR A 252 -1.72 -8.77 -12.28
CA TYR A 252 -2.26 -10.11 -12.15
C TYR A 252 -3.33 -10.38 -13.21
N ASN A 253 -4.27 -9.46 -13.40
CA ASN A 253 -5.30 -9.59 -14.42
C ASN A 253 -4.68 -9.67 -15.83
N ARG A 254 -3.69 -8.82 -16.12
CA ARG A 254 -2.96 -8.88 -17.40
C ARG A 254 -2.22 -10.19 -17.60
N LEU A 255 -1.52 -10.69 -16.59
CA LEU A 255 -0.81 -11.96 -16.66
C LEU A 255 -1.78 -13.12 -16.91
N LYS A 256 -2.93 -13.12 -16.23
CA LYS A 256 -4.00 -14.10 -16.40
C LYS A 256 -4.57 -14.07 -17.82
N ASP A 257 -4.88 -12.89 -18.34
CA ASP A 257 -5.43 -12.73 -19.70
C ASP A 257 -4.46 -13.32 -20.73
N VAL A 258 -3.18 -12.95 -20.64
CA VAL A 258 -2.14 -13.39 -21.59
C VAL A 258 -1.88 -14.88 -21.50
N MET A 259 -1.82 -15.45 -20.29
CA MET A 259 -1.74 -16.91 -20.09
C MET A 259 -2.94 -17.62 -20.71
N SER A 260 -4.16 -17.09 -20.53
CA SER A 260 -5.36 -17.68 -21.12
C SER A 260 -5.34 -17.67 -22.65
N TRP A 261 -4.75 -16.64 -23.26
CA TRP A 261 -4.54 -16.59 -24.71
C TRP A 261 -3.52 -17.62 -25.16
N ARG A 262 -2.46 -17.85 -24.37
CA ARG A 262 -1.45 -18.87 -24.68
C ARG A 262 -2.08 -20.24 -24.73
N ASP A 263 -2.86 -20.57 -23.71
CA ASP A 263 -3.47 -21.89 -23.59
C ASP A 263 -4.51 -22.15 -24.70
N ARG A 264 -5.19 -21.10 -25.20
CA ARG A 264 -6.12 -21.19 -26.33
C ARG A 264 -5.44 -21.36 -27.69
N LEU A 265 -4.22 -20.83 -27.83
CA LEU A 265 -3.48 -20.78 -29.10
C LEU A 265 -2.41 -21.86 -29.21
N THR A 266 -2.13 -22.58 -28.12
CA THR A 266 -1.22 -23.74 -28.14
C THR A 266 -2.00 -24.92 -28.72
N PRO A 267 -1.60 -25.47 -29.88
CA PRO A 267 -2.26 -26.65 -30.44
C PRO A 267 -2.11 -27.82 -29.45
N LYS A 268 -3.20 -28.57 -29.26
CA LYS A 268 -3.20 -29.81 -28.46
C LYS A 268 -2.38 -30.90 -29.13
#